data_AF-A0A9E5E1Z3-F1
#
_entry.id   AF-A0A9E5E1Z3-F1
#
_cell.length_a   1.000
_cell.length_b   1.000
_cell.length_c   1.000
_cell.angle_alpha   90.00
_cell.angle_beta   90.00
_cell.angle_gamma   90.00
#
_symmetry.space_group_name_H-M   'P 1'
#
loop_
_entity.id
_entity.type
_entity.pdbx_description
1 polymer ?
#
loop_
_entity_poly.entity_id
_entity_poly.type
_entity_poly.pdbx_seq_one_letter_code
_entity_poly.pdbx_strand_id
1 'polypeptide(L)'
;MINFFKSKYKSGLRGFTLIELLVSMALFTTVITIAVGALFSAQAVNTKLEQTQLILDGVNLATELMARDLRYGTDFNCTTGLPSAIPQDRKSCLYPTGGTSIVFKPSVTLPGSTDVSTDRVLYYVSNGAIFKDEYTYVGGAGGTQTKKTYQITPNDVSVKDLTFYVVGARESGVAFDPDLNQPLVTFVISGVTVPNRPKVPAVSFTLQTSVSSRGLDI
;
A
#
# COMPACT_ATOMS: atom_id res chain seq x y z
N MET A 1 -90.87 -38.01 -2.87
CA MET A 1 -89.44 -38.23 -2.62
C MET A 1 -88.77 -36.87 -2.60
N ILE A 2 -88.45 -36.36 -1.40
CA ILE A 2 -87.91 -35.01 -1.18
C ILE A 2 -86.39 -35.13 -1.05
N ASN A 3 -85.64 -34.48 -1.93
CA ASN A 3 -84.21 -34.28 -1.74
C ASN A 3 -83.90 -32.78 -1.65
N PHE A 4 -83.55 -32.37 -0.43
CA PHE A 4 -83.08 -31.05 -0.05
C PHE A 4 -81.70 -30.80 -0.67
N PHE A 5 -81.61 -29.86 -1.62
CA PHE A 5 -80.32 -29.23 -1.96
C PHE A 5 -79.91 -28.29 -0.82
N LYS A 6 -79.00 -28.73 0.05
CA LYS A 6 -78.31 -27.84 1.00
C LYS A 6 -77.33 -26.96 0.21
N SER A 7 -77.72 -25.72 -0.05
CA SER A 7 -76.79 -24.67 -0.48
C SER A 7 -75.92 -24.24 0.71
N LYS A 8 -74.62 -24.55 0.66
CA LYS A 8 -73.63 -23.92 1.54
C LYS A 8 -73.48 -22.46 1.10
N TYR A 9 -73.96 -21.51 1.89
CA TYR A 9 -73.66 -20.09 1.69
C TYR A 9 -72.14 -19.90 1.76
N LYS A 10 -71.53 -19.45 0.65
CA LYS A 10 -70.16 -18.94 0.63
C LYS A 10 -70.10 -17.74 1.58
N SER A 11 -69.19 -17.80 2.56
CA SER A 11 -68.84 -16.64 3.39
C SER A 11 -68.43 -15.47 2.49
N GLY A 12 -69.12 -14.34 2.62
CA GLY A 12 -68.87 -13.16 1.79
C GLY A 12 -67.41 -12.71 1.87
N LEU A 13 -66.79 -12.48 0.71
CA LEU A 13 -65.51 -11.79 0.61
C LEU A 13 -65.71 -10.37 1.12
N ARG A 14 -65.30 -10.12 2.38
CA ARG A 14 -65.25 -8.77 2.95
C ARG A 14 -64.09 -8.02 2.28
N GLY A 15 -64.42 -6.94 1.58
CA GLY A 15 -63.44 -6.03 1.00
C GLY A 15 -62.95 -5.00 2.03
N PHE A 16 -61.79 -4.40 1.76
CA PHE A 16 -61.27 -3.30 2.56
C PHE A 16 -62.06 -2.01 2.31
N THR A 17 -62.24 -1.22 3.37
CA THR A 17 -62.78 0.13 3.26
C THR A 17 -61.74 1.09 2.68
N LEU A 18 -62.20 2.19 2.08
CA LEU A 18 -61.32 3.23 1.54
C LEU A 18 -60.36 3.80 2.60
N ILE A 19 -60.84 3.93 3.85
CA ILE A 19 -60.02 4.46 4.95
C ILE A 19 -58.94 3.45 5.39
N GLU A 20 -59.24 2.15 5.41
CA GLU A 20 -58.24 1.11 5.69
C GLU A 20 -57.14 1.06 4.62
N LEU A 21 -57.50 1.25 3.35
CA LEU A 21 -56.53 1.34 2.26
C LEU A 21 -55.63 2.58 2.39
N LEU A 22 -56.20 3.74 2.73
CA LEU A 22 -55.44 4.97 2.93
C LEU A 22 -54.43 4.86 4.08
N VAL A 23 -54.86 4.35 5.23
CA VAL A 23 -53.99 4.16 6.39
C VAL A 23 -52.89 3.14 6.09
N SER A 24 -53.24 2.01 5.46
CA SER A 24 -52.27 0.97 5.11
C SER A 24 -51.20 1.47 4.13
N MET A 25 -51.60 2.27 3.13
CA MET A 25 -50.66 2.85 2.16
C MET A 25 -49.73 3.88 2.81
N ALA A 26 -50.24 4.71 3.72
CA ALA A 26 -49.42 5.67 4.47
C ALA A 26 -48.38 4.96 5.37
N LEU A 27 -48.79 3.89 6.07
CA LEU A 27 -47.86 3.11 6.90
C LEU A 27 -46.83 2.35 6.07
N PHE A 28 -47.24 1.76 4.95
CA PHE A 28 -46.32 1.01 4.09
C PHE A 28 -45.26 1.92 3.46
N THR A 29 -45.68 3.07 2.93
CA THR A 29 -44.76 4.04 2.31
C THR A 29 -43.76 4.61 3.32
N THR A 30 -44.18 4.91 4.55
CA THR A 30 -43.27 5.39 5.61
C THR A 30 -42.25 4.35 6.03
N VAL A 31 -42.62 3.07 6.12
CA VAL A 31 -41.67 1.99 6.44
C VAL A 31 -40.66 1.80 5.31
N ILE A 32 -41.11 1.82 4.04
CA ILE A 32 -40.21 1.69 2.89
C ILE A 32 -39.24 2.86 2.79
N THR A 33 -39.69 4.09 3.02
CA THR A 33 -38.78 5.25 2.94
C THR A 33 -37.66 5.17 3.98
N ILE A 34 -37.96 4.71 5.20
CA ILE A 34 -36.95 4.46 6.23
C ILE A 34 -35.99 3.34 5.80
N ALA A 35 -36.52 2.21 5.29
CA ALA A 35 -35.71 1.08 4.85
C ALA A 35 -34.77 1.44 3.69
N VAL A 36 -35.26 2.18 2.70
CA VAL A 36 -34.47 2.65 1.55
C VAL A 36 -33.42 3.65 2.00
N GLY A 37 -33.74 4.53 2.95
CA GLY A 37 -32.76 5.46 3.54
C GLY A 37 -31.60 4.72 4.22
N ALA A 38 -31.90 3.67 4.99
CA ALA A 38 -30.88 2.82 5.59
C ALA A 38 -30.00 2.12 4.54
N LEU A 39 -30.60 1.60 3.46
CA LEU A 39 -29.88 0.94 2.37
C LEU A 39 -28.91 1.90 1.67
N PHE A 40 -29.34 3.13 1.37
CA PHE A 40 -28.44 4.14 0.77
C PHE A 40 -27.28 4.50 1.69
N SER A 41 -27.52 4.61 2.99
CA SER A 41 -26.46 4.87 3.97
C SER A 41 -25.45 3.73 4.01
N ALA A 42 -25.91 2.47 4.06
CA ALA A 42 -25.05 1.30 4.04
C ALA A 42 -24.21 1.22 2.76
N GLN A 43 -24.81 1.52 1.60
CA GLN A 43 -24.10 1.55 0.31
C GLN A 43 -22.97 2.58 0.30
N ALA A 44 -23.22 3.79 0.83
CA ALA A 44 -22.20 4.83 0.90
C ALA A 44 -21.01 4.43 1.78
N VAL A 45 -21.28 3.73 2.89
CA VAL A 45 -20.24 3.19 3.78
C VAL A 45 -19.44 2.10 3.06
N ASN A 46 -20.11 1.15 2.40
CA ASN A 46 -19.44 0.05 1.71
C ASN A 46 -18.49 0.54 0.62
N THR A 47 -18.91 1.51 -0.22
CA THR A 47 -18.03 2.06 -1.26
C THR A 47 -16.81 2.79 -0.67
N LYS A 48 -16.97 3.47 0.48
CA LYS A 48 -15.83 4.10 1.17
C LYS A 48 -14.84 3.05 1.70
N LEU A 49 -15.35 1.96 2.27
CA LEU A 49 -14.53 0.86 2.77
C LEU A 49 -13.75 0.20 1.63
N GLU A 50 -14.40 -0.09 0.52
CA GLU A 50 -13.77 -0.68 -0.67
C GLU A 50 -12.60 0.16 -1.18
N GLN A 51 -12.81 1.48 -1.37
CA GLN A 51 -11.74 2.38 -1.82
C GLN A 51 -10.57 2.44 -0.82
N THR A 52 -10.87 2.42 0.49
CA THR A 52 -9.84 2.45 1.52
C THR A 52 -9.02 1.14 1.51
N GLN A 53 -9.69 -0.01 1.34
CA GLN A 53 -9.02 -1.31 1.27
C GLN A 53 -8.09 -1.41 0.06
N LEU A 54 -8.56 -1.04 -1.14
CA LEU A 54 -7.71 -1.05 -2.34
C LEU A 54 -6.44 -0.21 -2.18
N ILE A 55 -6.56 0.93 -1.50
CA ILE A 55 -5.42 1.81 -1.24
C ILE A 55 -4.45 1.17 -0.24
N LEU A 56 -4.96 0.58 0.84
CA LEU A 56 -4.13 -0.16 1.81
C LEU A 56 -3.41 -1.34 1.17
N ASP A 57 -4.09 -2.08 0.29
CA ASP A 57 -3.49 -3.21 -0.44
C ASP A 57 -2.32 -2.75 -1.32
N GLY A 58 -2.45 -1.60 -2.00
CA GLY A 58 -1.36 -1.02 -2.78
C GLY A 58 -0.16 -0.60 -1.94
N VAL A 59 -0.38 -0.04 -0.74
CA VAL A 59 0.70 0.30 0.20
C VAL A 59 1.34 -0.96 0.80
N ASN A 60 0.56 -1.99 1.10
CA ASN A 60 1.06 -3.28 1.57
C ASN A 60 1.94 -3.94 0.50
N LEU A 61 1.48 -3.96 -0.75
CA LEU A 61 2.28 -4.45 -1.87
C LEU A 61 3.61 -3.68 -2.00
N ALA A 62 3.57 -2.35 -1.93
CA ALA A 62 4.77 -1.52 -1.95
C ALA A 62 5.75 -1.88 -0.81
N THR A 63 5.22 -2.09 0.39
CA THR A 63 5.97 -2.48 1.59
C THR A 63 6.59 -3.86 1.44
N GLU A 64 5.84 -4.84 0.92
CA GLU A 64 6.31 -6.20 0.67
C GLU A 64 7.39 -6.26 -0.41
N LEU A 65 7.25 -5.47 -1.47
CA LEU A 65 8.25 -5.35 -2.53
C LEU A 65 9.56 -4.76 -1.98
N MET A 66 9.49 -3.64 -1.24
CA MET A 66 10.66 -3.08 -0.57
C MET A 66 11.28 -4.07 0.40
N ALA A 67 10.47 -4.72 1.24
CA ALA A 67 10.97 -5.68 2.21
C ALA A 67 11.66 -6.87 1.52
N ARG A 68 11.12 -7.37 0.41
CA ARG A 68 11.75 -8.42 -0.40
C ARG A 68 13.09 -7.97 -0.95
N ASP A 69 13.14 -6.81 -1.60
CA ASP A 69 14.36 -6.29 -2.21
C ASP A 69 15.46 -6.05 -1.16
N LEU A 70 15.09 -5.48 -0.02
CA LEU A 70 16.00 -5.26 1.12
C LEU A 70 16.44 -6.57 1.77
N ARG A 71 15.60 -7.60 1.80
CA ARG A 71 15.97 -8.91 2.37
C ARG A 71 17.11 -9.56 1.60
N TYR A 72 17.15 -9.40 0.29
CA TYR A 72 18.22 -9.98 -0.55
C TYR A 72 19.31 -8.97 -0.91
N GLY A 73 19.12 -7.69 -0.57
CA GLY A 73 20.11 -6.65 -0.78
C GLY A 73 21.38 -6.84 0.05
N THR A 74 22.49 -6.34 -0.47
CA THR A 74 23.77 -6.20 0.24
C THR A 74 24.32 -4.79 0.08
N ASP A 75 25.41 -4.46 0.77
CA ASP A 75 26.10 -3.18 0.63
C ASP A 75 25.19 -1.95 0.77
N PHE A 76 24.44 -1.91 1.88
CA PHE A 76 23.51 -0.82 2.16
C PHE A 76 24.24 0.51 2.41
N ASN A 77 23.72 1.56 1.81
CA ASN A 77 24.06 2.95 2.05
C ASN A 77 22.78 3.71 2.31
N CYS A 78 22.60 4.15 3.55
CA CYS A 78 21.49 5.00 3.92
C CYS A 78 21.93 6.47 3.99
N THR A 79 21.11 7.35 3.41
CA THR A 79 21.41 8.78 3.33
C THR A 79 20.15 9.64 3.44
N THR A 80 20.36 10.93 3.66
CA THR A 80 19.31 11.94 3.70
C THR A 80 19.26 12.66 2.35
N GLY A 81 18.07 12.80 1.79
CA GLY A 81 17.86 13.36 0.46
C GLY A 81 18.18 12.40 -0.68
N LEU A 82 18.11 12.93 -1.90
CA LEU A 82 18.50 12.21 -3.11
C LEU A 82 20.00 12.41 -3.36
N PRO A 83 20.79 11.33 -3.49
CA PRO A 83 22.22 11.46 -3.74
C PRO A 83 22.46 11.98 -5.17
N SER A 84 23.40 12.92 -5.33
CA SER A 84 23.75 13.50 -6.64
C SER A 84 24.50 12.51 -7.55
N ALA A 85 25.15 11.52 -6.96
CA ALA A 85 25.79 10.39 -7.62
C ALA A 85 25.53 9.14 -6.78
N ILE A 86 25.43 7.97 -7.41
CA ILE A 86 25.04 6.76 -6.70
C ILE A 86 26.20 6.19 -5.88
N PRO A 87 26.07 6.16 -4.54
CA PRO A 87 27.13 5.72 -3.66
C PRO A 87 27.44 4.24 -3.88
N GLN A 88 28.72 3.92 -3.84
CA GLN A 88 29.24 2.55 -3.89
C GLN A 88 29.76 2.10 -2.51
N ASP A 89 30.02 3.07 -1.65
CA ASP A 89 30.34 2.93 -0.24
C ASP A 89 29.12 2.47 0.57
N ARG A 90 29.37 1.89 1.74
CA ARG A 90 28.34 1.49 2.68
C ARG A 90 28.24 2.50 3.82
N LYS A 91 27.02 2.72 4.30
CA LYS A 91 26.72 3.70 5.34
C LYS A 91 25.47 3.32 6.11
N SER A 92 25.57 3.31 7.43
CA SER A 92 24.44 3.06 8.33
C SER A 92 23.67 4.36 8.64
N CYS A 93 22.39 4.23 9.01
CA CYS A 93 21.58 5.33 9.54
C CYS A 93 21.01 4.92 10.89
N LEU A 94 21.61 5.42 11.96
CA LEU A 94 21.17 5.09 13.32
C LEU A 94 19.95 5.92 13.73
N TYR A 95 19.18 5.36 14.65
CA TYR A 95 18.15 6.11 15.38
C TYR A 95 18.82 7.20 16.25
N PRO A 96 18.25 8.42 16.38
CA PRO A 96 16.93 8.85 15.92
C PRO A 96 16.90 9.53 14.54
N THR A 97 18.05 9.78 13.91
CA THR A 97 18.10 10.60 12.69
C THR A 97 17.51 9.89 11.48
N GLY A 98 17.87 8.62 11.27
CA GLY A 98 17.46 7.87 10.08
C GLY A 98 17.94 8.51 8.76
N GLY A 99 17.49 7.97 7.63
CA GLY A 99 17.66 8.52 6.30
C GLY A 99 16.36 8.50 5.51
N THR A 100 16.23 9.35 4.50
CA THR A 100 15.02 9.42 3.65
C THR A 100 15.15 8.59 2.37
N SER A 101 16.35 8.08 2.10
CA SER A 101 16.63 7.21 0.99
C SER A 101 17.60 6.11 1.39
N ILE A 102 17.49 4.98 0.69
CA ILE A 102 18.37 3.84 0.89
C ILE A 102 18.83 3.33 -0.47
N VAL A 103 20.14 3.12 -0.57
CA VAL A 103 20.81 2.52 -1.71
C VAL A 103 21.36 1.17 -1.27
N PHE A 104 21.28 0.17 -2.13
CA PHE A 104 21.87 -1.14 -1.87
C PHE A 104 22.21 -1.84 -3.18
N LYS A 105 23.08 -2.84 -3.10
CA LYS A 105 23.38 -3.74 -4.20
C LYS A 105 22.31 -4.84 -4.27
N PRO A 106 21.64 -5.05 -5.42
CA PRO A 106 20.68 -6.13 -5.57
C PRO A 106 21.37 -7.50 -5.63
N SER A 107 20.68 -8.56 -5.24
CA SER A 107 21.18 -9.94 -5.35
C SER A 107 21.12 -10.51 -6.77
N VAL A 108 20.35 -9.87 -7.65
CA VAL A 108 20.14 -10.29 -9.03
C VAL A 108 20.80 -9.30 -9.97
N THR A 109 21.40 -9.81 -11.05
CA THR A 109 21.91 -8.99 -12.14
C THR A 109 20.77 -8.19 -12.75
N LEU A 110 20.93 -6.86 -12.78
CA LEU A 110 19.92 -6.01 -13.39
C LEU A 110 19.99 -6.15 -14.93
N PRO A 111 18.82 -6.18 -15.63
CA PRO A 111 18.80 -6.35 -17.07
C PRO A 111 19.63 -5.29 -17.80
N GLY A 112 20.53 -5.74 -18.67
CA GLY A 112 21.39 -4.85 -19.45
C GLY A 112 22.67 -4.41 -18.72
N SER A 113 22.88 -4.79 -17.46
CA SER A 113 24.16 -4.55 -16.79
C SER A 113 25.26 -5.47 -17.34
N THR A 114 26.43 -4.88 -17.55
CA THR A 114 27.67 -5.60 -17.90
C THR A 114 28.61 -5.72 -16.71
N ASP A 115 28.37 -4.96 -15.64
CA ASP A 115 29.14 -4.96 -14.40
C ASP A 115 28.19 -5.02 -13.20
N VAL A 116 27.93 -6.24 -12.74
CA VAL A 116 27.04 -6.52 -11.61
C VAL A 116 27.58 -6.03 -10.27
N SER A 117 28.86 -5.66 -10.19
CA SER A 117 29.47 -5.21 -8.94
C SER A 117 29.05 -3.79 -8.58
N THR A 118 28.72 -2.99 -9.59
CA THR A 118 28.36 -1.57 -9.50
C THR A 118 26.86 -1.31 -9.61
N ASP A 119 26.08 -2.35 -9.91
CA ASP A 119 24.61 -2.29 -9.89
C ASP A 119 24.10 -1.84 -8.52
N ARG A 120 23.14 -0.91 -8.53
CA ARG A 120 22.53 -0.37 -7.31
C ARG A 120 21.04 -0.17 -7.49
N VAL A 121 20.30 -0.34 -6.40
CA VAL A 121 18.88 -0.01 -6.29
C VAL A 121 18.73 1.09 -5.25
N LEU A 122 17.92 2.10 -5.55
CA LEU A 122 17.63 3.24 -4.69
C LEU A 122 16.12 3.31 -4.43
N TYR A 123 15.73 3.35 -3.15
CA TYR A 123 14.38 3.70 -2.73
C TYR A 123 14.34 5.11 -2.14
N TYR A 124 13.34 5.90 -2.53
CA TYR A 124 13.12 7.25 -2.03
C TYR A 124 11.66 7.69 -2.22
N VAL A 125 11.27 8.78 -1.54
CA VAL A 125 9.99 9.46 -1.79
C VAL A 125 10.23 10.70 -2.63
N SER A 126 9.38 10.90 -3.64
CA SER A 126 9.29 12.15 -4.39
C SER A 126 7.85 12.37 -4.82
N ASN A 127 7.38 13.62 -4.84
CA ASN A 127 6.03 13.97 -5.27
C ASN A 127 4.90 13.15 -4.59
N GLY A 128 5.09 12.74 -3.33
CA GLY A 128 4.11 11.95 -2.60
C GLY A 128 4.03 10.46 -2.97
N ALA A 129 4.97 9.93 -3.76
CA ALA A 129 5.03 8.51 -4.10
C ALA A 129 6.41 7.93 -3.78
N ILE A 130 6.45 6.61 -3.52
CA ILE A 130 7.71 5.88 -3.38
C ILE A 130 8.18 5.45 -4.76
N PHE A 131 9.44 5.79 -5.05
CA PHE A 131 10.12 5.41 -6.27
C PHE A 131 11.23 4.40 -5.97
N LYS A 132 11.39 3.49 -6.92
CA LYS A 132 12.53 2.58 -7.04
C LYS A 132 13.31 2.96 -8.29
N ASP A 133 14.58 3.31 -8.11
CA ASP A 133 15.50 3.46 -9.22
C ASP A 133 16.45 2.27 -9.28
N GLU A 134 16.60 1.70 -10.48
CA GLU A 134 17.59 0.67 -10.80
C GLU A 134 18.71 1.34 -11.61
N TYR A 135 19.92 1.30 -11.07
CA TYR A 135 21.12 1.81 -11.70
C TYR A 135 21.97 0.66 -12.20
N THR A 136 22.23 0.65 -13.51
CA THR A 136 23.04 -0.37 -14.18
C THR A 136 24.26 0.24 -14.85
N TYR A 137 25.34 -0.52 -14.96
CA TYR A 137 26.54 -0.11 -15.66
C TYR A 137 26.75 -0.90 -16.95
N VAL A 138 26.88 -0.17 -18.06
CA VAL A 138 27.10 -0.74 -19.41
C VAL A 138 28.47 -0.32 -19.93
N GLY A 139 29.34 -1.28 -20.24
CA GLY A 139 30.64 -1.05 -20.88
C GLY A 139 31.88 -1.28 -20.01
N GLY A 140 31.77 -1.89 -18.82
CA GLY A 140 32.93 -2.16 -17.95
C GLY A 140 33.53 -0.92 -17.28
N ALA A 141 34.83 -0.94 -16.96
CA ALA A 141 35.52 0.17 -16.29
C ALA A 141 35.56 1.42 -17.20
N GLY A 142 34.74 2.43 -16.87
CA GLY A 142 34.49 3.63 -17.69
C GLY A 142 33.16 3.63 -18.46
N GLY A 143 32.32 2.62 -18.22
CA GLY A 143 30.99 2.50 -18.81
C GLY A 143 30.00 3.57 -18.35
N THR A 144 28.89 3.67 -19.09
CA THR A 144 27.81 4.64 -18.81
C THR A 144 26.86 4.06 -17.77
N GLN A 145 26.58 4.83 -16.71
CA GLN A 145 25.53 4.51 -15.76
C GLN A 145 24.16 4.83 -16.38
N THR A 146 23.28 3.83 -16.45
CA THR A 146 21.90 3.99 -16.89
C THR A 146 20.96 3.86 -15.70
N LYS A 147 19.90 4.68 -15.67
CA LYS A 147 18.88 4.69 -14.62
C LYS A 147 17.53 4.28 -15.19
N LYS A 148 16.82 3.40 -14.49
CA LYS A 148 15.41 3.07 -14.75
C LYS A 148 14.57 3.30 -13.50
N THR A 149 13.53 4.12 -13.62
CA THR A 149 12.65 4.52 -12.52
C THR A 149 11.32 3.79 -12.56
N TYR A 150 10.86 3.33 -11.40
CA TYR A 150 9.54 2.74 -11.21
C TYR A 150 8.84 3.39 -10.03
N GLN A 151 7.56 3.69 -10.20
CA GLN A 151 6.70 4.08 -9.10
C GLN A 151 6.16 2.81 -8.43
N ILE A 152 6.34 2.70 -7.11
CA ILE A 152 6.01 1.50 -6.35
C ILE A 152 4.65 1.64 -5.66
N THR A 153 4.32 2.85 -5.20
CA THR A 153 3.00 3.15 -4.65
C THR A 153 2.00 3.54 -5.74
N PRO A 154 0.70 3.22 -5.59
CA PRO A 154 -0.33 3.70 -6.51
C PRO A 154 -0.54 5.22 -6.41
N ASN A 155 -1.18 5.82 -7.41
CA ASN A 155 -1.46 7.26 -7.47
C ASN A 155 -2.49 7.73 -6.43
N ASP A 156 -3.28 6.80 -5.89
CA ASP A 156 -4.33 7.06 -4.88
C ASP A 156 -3.75 7.13 -3.45
N VAL A 157 -2.41 7.15 -3.32
CA VAL A 157 -1.67 7.29 -2.06
C VAL A 157 -0.78 8.51 -2.14
N SER A 158 -0.79 9.31 -1.07
CA SER A 158 0.20 10.37 -0.85
C SER A 158 1.05 10.01 0.37
N VAL A 159 2.29 9.61 0.12
CA VAL A 159 3.30 9.35 1.13
C VAL A 159 3.85 10.68 1.63
N LYS A 160 3.78 10.88 2.95
CA LYS A 160 4.27 12.08 3.63
C LYS A 160 5.72 11.91 4.04
N ASP A 161 6.00 10.83 4.76
CA ASP A 161 7.34 10.52 5.26
C ASP A 161 7.72 9.08 4.94
N LEU A 162 8.98 8.91 4.57
CA LEU A 162 9.66 7.62 4.50
C LEU A 162 11.00 7.77 5.21
N THR A 163 11.21 6.97 6.25
CA THR A 163 12.45 6.99 7.02
C THR A 163 13.02 5.60 7.13
N PHE A 164 14.31 5.47 6.85
CA PHE A 164 15.10 4.26 6.94
C PHE A 164 16.05 4.36 8.13
N TYR A 165 16.10 3.29 8.91
CA TYR A 165 17.09 3.03 9.94
C TYR A 165 17.85 1.78 9.53
N VAL A 166 19.16 1.90 9.40
CA VAL A 166 20.02 0.79 8.99
C VAL A 166 21.08 0.61 10.07
N VAL A 167 21.11 -0.58 10.66
CA VAL A 167 22.12 -1.00 11.62
C VAL A 167 22.87 -2.20 11.06
N GLY A 168 24.15 -2.35 11.40
CA GLY A 168 25.00 -3.45 10.91
C GLY A 168 25.41 -3.35 9.44
N ALA A 169 25.12 -2.23 8.75
CA ALA A 169 25.73 -1.96 7.45
C ALA A 169 27.13 -1.37 7.69
N ARG A 170 28.13 -2.26 7.70
CA ARG A 170 29.54 -1.92 7.91
C ARG A 170 29.95 -0.70 7.09
N GLU A 171 30.50 0.33 7.72
CA GLU A 171 30.83 1.59 7.04
C GLU A 171 32.07 1.41 6.16
N SER A 172 32.04 1.93 4.92
CA SER A 172 33.23 1.90 4.06
C SER A 172 34.20 3.02 4.45
N GLY A 173 35.49 2.68 4.60
CA GLY A 173 36.55 3.66 4.88
C GLY A 173 36.91 3.84 6.35
N VAL A 174 36.32 3.07 7.27
CA VAL A 174 36.75 3.02 8.67
C VAL A 174 37.85 1.96 8.86
N ALA A 175 38.91 2.29 9.61
CA ALA A 175 40.10 1.46 9.79
C ALA A 175 39.84 0.19 10.63
N PHE A 176 38.79 0.21 11.43
CA PHE A 176 38.30 -0.92 12.22
C PHE A 176 36.78 -0.93 12.14
N ASP A 177 36.24 -2.01 11.59
CA ASP A 177 34.82 -2.32 11.71
C ASP A 177 34.70 -3.72 12.33
N PRO A 178 34.38 -3.83 13.64
CA PRO A 178 34.19 -5.11 14.30
C PRO A 178 32.87 -5.79 13.89
N ASP A 179 31.99 -5.12 13.15
CA ASP A 179 30.63 -5.59 12.90
C ASP A 179 30.59 -6.56 11.70
N LEU A 180 30.63 -7.85 12.05
CA LEU A 180 30.14 -8.96 11.22
C LEU A 180 28.61 -9.14 11.36
N ASN A 181 27.92 -8.15 11.92
CA ASN A 181 26.48 -8.21 12.14
C ASN A 181 25.74 -8.18 10.81
N GLN A 182 24.70 -9.00 10.73
CA GLN A 182 23.79 -8.98 9.58
C GLN A 182 23.07 -7.62 9.55
N PRO A 183 23.08 -6.89 8.41
CA PRO A 183 22.37 -5.62 8.32
C PRO A 183 20.86 -5.78 8.57
N LEU A 184 20.33 -4.98 9.48
CA LEU A 184 18.91 -4.86 9.78
C LEU A 184 18.42 -3.49 9.32
N VAL A 185 17.51 -3.49 8.35
CA VAL A 185 16.87 -2.29 7.82
C VAL A 185 15.48 -2.19 8.41
N THR A 186 15.19 -1.13 9.16
CA THR A 186 13.84 -0.78 9.60
C THR A 186 13.39 0.44 8.83
N PHE A 187 12.25 0.38 8.17
CA PHE A 187 11.67 1.53 7.49
C PHE A 187 10.28 1.84 8.00
N VAL A 188 9.97 3.14 8.05
CA VAL A 188 8.69 3.67 8.50
C VAL A 188 8.12 4.51 7.38
N ILE A 189 6.89 4.20 6.97
CA ILE A 189 6.12 4.91 5.96
C ILE A 189 4.95 5.59 6.64
N SER A 190 4.79 6.88 6.43
CA SER A 190 3.60 7.64 6.84
C SER A 190 2.95 8.26 5.60
N GLY A 191 1.62 8.33 5.59
CA GLY A 191 0.92 8.88 4.44
C GLY A 191 -0.58 9.06 4.65
N VAL A 192 -1.23 9.54 3.61
CA VAL A 192 -2.68 9.68 3.53
C VAL A 192 -3.19 9.12 2.20
N THR A 193 -4.39 8.57 2.23
CA THR A 193 -5.09 8.17 1.01
C THR A 193 -5.56 9.42 0.26
N VAL A 194 -5.47 9.41 -1.07
CA VAL A 194 -5.98 10.46 -1.95
C VAL A 194 -7.23 9.91 -2.64
N PRO A 195 -8.41 10.11 -2.05
CA PRO A 195 -9.63 9.58 -2.65
C PRO A 195 -9.94 10.29 -3.96
N ASN A 196 -10.20 9.50 -5.01
CA ASN A 196 -10.62 9.99 -6.33
C ASN A 196 -11.99 10.72 -6.31
N ARG A 197 -12.73 10.69 -5.18
CA ARG A 197 -14.01 11.38 -5.01
C ARG A 197 -13.90 12.46 -3.92
N PRO A 198 -14.24 13.72 -4.23
CA PRO A 198 -14.02 14.87 -3.33
C PRO A 198 -14.81 14.83 -2.01
N LYS A 199 -15.81 13.95 -1.87
CA LYS A 199 -16.62 13.79 -0.64
C LYS A 199 -16.12 12.69 0.30
N VAL A 200 -15.12 11.91 -0.09
CA VAL A 200 -14.56 10.86 0.77
C VAL A 200 -13.39 11.49 1.55
N PRO A 201 -13.38 11.41 2.89
CA PRO A 201 -12.26 11.94 3.66
C PRO A 201 -11.02 11.05 3.46
N ALA A 202 -9.85 11.70 3.37
CA ALA A 202 -8.57 11.01 3.38
C ALA A 202 -8.37 10.25 4.68
N VAL A 203 -7.79 9.06 4.59
CA VAL A 203 -7.44 8.21 5.73
C VAL A 203 -5.92 8.22 5.87
N SER A 204 -5.42 8.53 7.06
CA SER A 204 -3.99 8.47 7.35
C SER A 204 -3.57 7.05 7.72
N PHE A 205 -2.36 6.66 7.32
CA PHE A 205 -1.76 5.38 7.69
C PHE A 205 -0.31 5.59 8.13
N THR A 206 0.18 4.66 8.95
CA THR A 206 1.58 4.57 9.32
C THR A 206 1.94 3.10 9.42
N LEU A 207 3.00 2.71 8.73
CA LEU A 207 3.48 1.34 8.67
C LEU A 207 4.95 1.33 9.04
N GLN A 208 5.36 0.33 9.80
CA GLN A 208 6.75 0.08 10.13
C GLN A 208 7.07 -1.37 9.81
N THR A 209 8.21 -1.60 9.17
CA THR A 209 8.68 -2.96 8.87
C THR A 209 10.18 -3.03 9.09
N SER A 210 10.63 -4.13 9.68
CA SER A 210 12.03 -4.42 9.93
C SER A 210 12.43 -5.68 9.17
N VAL A 211 13.55 -5.59 8.44
CA VAL A 211 14.04 -6.62 7.54
C VAL A 211 15.51 -6.85 7.80
N SER A 212 15.85 -8.07 8.22
CA SER A 212 17.24 -8.53 8.18
C SER A 212 17.57 -8.93 6.75
N SER A 213 18.71 -8.47 6.26
CA SER A 213 19.28 -8.99 5.02
C SER A 213 19.67 -10.46 5.19
N ARG A 214 19.73 -11.19 4.08
CA ARG A 214 20.22 -12.57 3.98
C ARG A 214 20.98 -12.70 2.67
N GLY A 215 22.28 -12.97 2.76
CA GLY A 215 23.05 -13.35 1.58
C GLY A 215 22.46 -14.62 0.97
N LEU A 216 22.31 -14.65 -0.35
CA LEU A 216 22.05 -15.90 -1.04
C LEU A 216 23.30 -16.76 -0.90
N ASP A 217 23.15 -17.88 -0.20
CA ASP A 217 24.17 -18.93 -0.13
C ASP A 217 24.11 -19.65 -1.50
N ILE A 218 25.10 -19.41 -2.35
CA ILE A 218 25.22 -20.04 -3.68
C ILE A 218 26.39 -21.01 -3.72
#